data_AF-A0A2P1PLH5-F1
#
_entry.id   AF-A0A2P1PLH5-F1
#
_cell.length_a   1.000
_cell.length_b   1.000
_cell.length_c   1.000
_cell.angle_alpha   90.00
_cell.angle_beta   90.00
_cell.angle_gamma   90.00
#
_symmetry.space_group_name_H-M   'P 1'
#
loop_
_entity.id
_entity.type
_entity.pdbx_description
1 polymer ?
#
loop_
_entity_poly.entity_id
_entity_poly.type
_entity_poly.pdbx_seq_one_letter_code
_entity_poly.pdbx_strand_id
1 'polypeptide(L)'
;MNVPTQIQNYEAVVDFFGSWPSFHDANVVAYDADVDSIKLTLHTWRITNQVDANGYLVLRHHALVSFRFSGLHDVQMDAFNSRNILSSLEISPCSDRGSCRVELDSVMDLSGSFSAKSGEIVSVIPCDSDGVVA
;
A
#
# COMPACT_ATOMS: atom_id res chain seq x y z
N MET A 1 3.72 -12.94 2.90
CA MET A 1 2.41 -12.31 2.65
C MET A 1 1.73 -13.01 1.49
N ASN A 2 0.42 -13.18 1.54
CA ASN A 2 -0.34 -13.73 0.41
C ASN A 2 -0.51 -12.63 -0.66
N VAL A 3 -0.41 -13.00 -1.93
CA VAL A 3 -0.62 -12.07 -3.05
C VAL A 3 -2.13 -11.85 -3.23
N PRO A 4 -2.64 -10.61 -3.22
CA PRO A 4 -4.07 -10.34 -3.33
C PRO A 4 -4.53 -10.39 -4.79
N THR A 5 -4.72 -11.60 -5.32
CA THR A 5 -5.09 -11.85 -6.73
C THR A 5 -6.43 -11.25 -7.18
N GLN A 6 -7.26 -10.78 -6.24
CA GLN A 6 -8.49 -10.04 -6.51
C GLN A 6 -8.27 -8.57 -6.92
N ILE A 7 -7.07 -8.02 -6.67
CA ILE A 7 -6.71 -6.65 -7.06
C ILE A 7 -6.28 -6.65 -8.52
N GLN A 8 -6.89 -5.80 -9.34
CA GLN A 8 -6.51 -5.68 -10.75
C GLN A 8 -5.09 -5.13 -10.87
N ASN A 9 -4.30 -5.65 -11.82
CA ASN A 9 -2.91 -5.28 -12.05
C ASN A 9 -1.96 -5.52 -10.85
N TYR A 10 -2.31 -6.44 -9.93
CA TYR A 10 -1.46 -6.78 -8.78
C TYR A 10 -0.06 -7.26 -9.22
N GLU A 11 0.02 -7.87 -10.41
CA GLU A 11 1.25 -8.37 -11.01
C GLU A 11 2.30 -7.27 -11.18
N ALA A 12 1.92 -6.01 -11.42
CA ALA A 12 2.88 -4.91 -11.55
C ALA A 12 3.71 -4.71 -10.27
N VAL A 13 3.10 -4.91 -9.10
CA VAL A 13 3.80 -4.86 -7.80
C VAL A 13 4.72 -6.08 -7.65
N VAL A 14 4.21 -7.27 -7.99
CA VAL A 14 4.98 -8.52 -7.87
C VAL A 14 6.17 -8.52 -8.82
N ASP A 15 6.01 -8.06 -10.06
CA ASP A 15 7.06 -8.00 -11.06
C ASP A 15 8.17 -7.01 -10.65
N PHE A 16 7.81 -5.89 -10.02
CA PHE A 16 8.78 -4.90 -9.55
C PHE A 16 9.56 -5.36 -8.30
N PHE A 17 8.85 -5.89 -7.29
CA PHE A 17 9.45 -6.26 -6.01
C PHE A 17 9.92 -7.72 -5.93
N GLY A 18 9.50 -8.57 -6.87
CA GLY A 18 9.63 -10.03 -6.85
C GLY A 18 8.66 -10.75 -5.91
N SER A 19 7.82 -10.00 -5.18
CA SER A 19 6.81 -10.50 -4.24
C SER A 19 5.84 -9.38 -3.86
N TRP A 20 4.72 -9.71 -3.23
CA TRP A 20 3.86 -8.71 -2.60
C TRP A 20 4.46 -8.22 -1.28
N PRO A 21 4.81 -6.93 -1.13
CA PRO A 21 5.39 -6.41 0.11
C PRO A 21 4.34 -6.33 1.22
N SER A 22 4.77 -6.31 2.48
CA SER A 22 3.88 -6.06 3.63
C SER A 22 3.47 -4.60 3.77
N PHE A 23 4.17 -3.69 3.07
CA PHE A 23 4.08 -2.23 3.25
C PHE A 23 4.40 -1.76 4.68
N HIS A 24 5.18 -2.55 5.42
CA HIS A 24 5.76 -2.10 6.68
C HIS A 24 6.69 -0.90 6.43
N ASP A 25 6.58 0.11 7.29
CA ASP A 25 7.23 1.42 7.18
C ASP A 25 6.88 2.21 5.92
N ALA A 26 5.86 1.80 5.14
CA ALA A 26 5.49 2.54 3.93
C ALA A 26 4.90 3.91 4.28
N ASN A 27 5.41 4.95 3.64
CA ASN A 27 4.89 6.31 3.82
C ASN A 27 3.66 6.53 2.94
N VAL A 28 2.58 7.00 3.52
CA VAL A 28 1.41 7.45 2.76
C VAL A 28 1.71 8.82 2.17
N VAL A 29 2.12 8.88 0.89
CA VAL A 29 2.50 10.15 0.25
C VAL A 29 1.28 10.89 -0.35
N ALA A 30 0.23 10.16 -0.69
CA ALA A 30 -1.03 10.74 -1.13
C ALA A 30 -2.21 9.90 -0.66
N TYR A 31 -3.26 10.58 -0.20
CA TYR A 31 -4.52 9.98 0.20
C TYR A 31 -5.64 10.91 -0.25
N ASP A 32 -6.54 10.38 -1.08
CA ASP A 32 -7.71 11.09 -1.60
C ASP A 32 -8.92 10.15 -1.44
N ALA A 33 -9.93 10.60 -0.71
CA ALA A 33 -11.12 9.82 -0.43
C ALA A 33 -12.35 10.65 -0.78
N ASP A 34 -13.24 10.04 -1.55
CA ASP A 34 -14.57 10.55 -1.82
C ASP A 34 -15.63 9.57 -1.27
N VAL A 35 -16.90 9.79 -1.61
CA VAL A 35 -18.03 8.99 -1.10
C VAL A 35 -17.94 7.52 -1.52
N ASP A 36 -17.37 7.21 -2.69
CA ASP A 36 -17.40 5.87 -3.29
C ASP A 36 -16.01 5.35 -3.71
N SER A 37 -14.95 6.13 -3.52
CA SER A 37 -13.60 5.75 -3.89
C SER A 37 -12.52 6.26 -2.93
N ILE A 38 -11.48 5.44 -2.76
CA ILE A 38 -10.25 5.80 -2.04
C ILE A 38 -9.09 5.59 -3.00
N LYS A 39 -8.24 6.61 -3.13
CA LYS A 39 -6.95 6.55 -3.80
C LYS A 39 -5.85 6.70 -2.75
N LEU A 40 -4.86 5.82 -2.84
CA LEU A 40 -3.78 5.74 -1.88
C LEU A 40 -2.47 5.58 -2.64
N THR A 41 -1.49 6.46 -2.40
CA THR A 41 -0.13 6.27 -2.93
C THR A 41 0.82 6.06 -1.77
N LEU A 42 1.56 4.96 -1.84
CA LEU A 42 2.54 4.54 -0.85
C LEU A 42 3.94 4.64 -1.42
N HIS A 43 4.83 5.31 -0.70
CA HIS A 43 6.27 5.13 -0.91
C HIS A 43 6.72 3.91 -0.10
N THR A 44 7.25 2.90 -0.79
CA THR A 44 7.70 1.65 -0.19
C THR A 44 8.97 1.15 -0.86
N TRP A 45 9.60 0.14 -0.27
CA TRP A 45 10.88 -0.41 -0.70
C TRP A 45 11.00 -1.88 -0.30
N ARG A 46 11.99 -2.55 -0.88
CA ARG A 46 12.40 -3.88 -0.47
C ARG A 46 13.41 -3.78 0.67
N ILE A 47 13.05 -4.34 1.83
CA ILE A 47 13.99 -4.58 2.92
C ILE A 47 14.85 -5.79 2.56
N THR A 48 16.18 -5.66 2.68
CA THR A 48 17.12 -6.77 2.47
C THR A 48 17.65 -7.28 3.81
N ASN A 49 18.29 -8.45 3.79
CA ASN A 49 19.04 -8.98 4.95
C ASN A 49 20.49 -8.46 5.01
N GLN A 50 20.86 -7.50 4.17
CA GLN A 50 22.17 -6.87 4.18
C GLN A 50 22.16 -5.69 5.14
N VAL A 51 23.25 -5.51 5.88
CA VAL A 51 23.48 -4.33 6.71
C VAL A 51 24.54 -3.44 6.05
N ASP A 52 24.37 -2.13 6.15
CA ASP A 52 25.35 -1.16 5.71
C ASP A 52 26.50 -1.02 6.73
N ALA A 53 27.48 -0.15 6.42
CA ALA A 53 28.64 0.09 7.28
C ALA A 53 28.29 0.68 8.66
N ASN A 54 27.10 1.26 8.80
CA ASN A 54 26.61 1.84 10.05
C ASN A 54 25.69 0.88 10.83
N GLY A 55 25.44 -0.32 10.30
CA GLY A 55 24.61 -1.34 10.92
C GLY A 55 23.12 -1.23 10.60
N TYR A 56 22.72 -0.40 9.62
CA TYR A 56 21.32 -0.30 9.19
C TYR A 56 21.01 -1.29 8.07
N LEU A 57 19.78 -1.81 8.03
CA LEU A 57 19.35 -2.67 6.93
C LEU A 57 19.36 -1.89 5.61
N VAL A 58 19.95 -2.48 4.56
CA VAL A 58 19.99 -1.89 3.23
C VAL A 58 18.60 -1.98 2.60
N LEU A 59 18.04 -0.82 2.29
CA LEU A 59 16.78 -0.68 1.56
C LEU A 59 17.06 -0.57 0.06
N ARG A 60 16.26 -1.24 -0.78
CA ARG A 60 16.44 -1.28 -2.24
C ARG A 60 15.10 -1.14 -2.95
N HIS A 61 15.15 -0.77 -4.23
CA HIS A 61 14.00 -0.74 -5.12
C HIS A 61 12.87 0.11 -4.54
N HIS A 62 13.14 1.38 -4.26
CA HIS A 62 12.11 2.31 -3.82
C HIS A 62 11.11 2.55 -4.95
N ALA A 63 9.82 2.58 -4.63
CA ALA A 63 8.77 2.93 -5.57
C ALA A 63 7.58 3.62 -4.90
N LEU A 64 6.87 4.39 -5.71
CA LEU A 64 5.53 4.90 -5.44
C LEU A 64 4.52 3.90 -6.02
N VAL A 65 3.76 3.24 -5.14
CA VAL A 65 2.69 2.31 -5.51
C VAL A 65 1.36 3.01 -5.29
N SER A 66 0.61 3.23 -6.37
CA SER A 66 -0.69 3.87 -6.34
C SER A 66 -1.81 2.85 -6.48
N PHE A 67 -2.73 2.88 -5.52
CA PHE A 67 -3.93 2.07 -5.46
C PHE A 67 -5.16 2.92 -5.73
N ARG A 68 -6.19 2.28 -6.28
CA ARG A 68 -7.54 2.81 -6.30
C ARG A 68 -8.53 1.74 -5.89
N PHE A 69 -9.41 2.09 -4.97
CA PHE A 69 -10.52 1.26 -4.51
C PHE A 69 -11.84 1.96 -4.87
N SER A 70 -12.85 1.21 -5.27
CA SER A 70 -14.16 1.75 -5.70
C SER A 70 -15.31 0.91 -5.18
N GLY A 71 -16.49 1.51 -5.01
CA GLY A 71 -17.65 0.84 -4.43
C GLY A 71 -17.49 0.66 -2.92
N LEU A 72 -17.14 1.73 -2.22
CA LEU A 72 -16.80 1.66 -0.79
C LEU A 72 -18.00 1.35 0.09
N HIS A 73 -17.75 0.55 1.13
CA HIS A 73 -18.69 0.27 2.22
C HIS A 73 -17.93 -0.11 3.50
N ASP A 74 -18.61 -0.07 4.64
CA ASP A 74 -18.04 -0.38 5.97
C ASP A 74 -16.72 0.38 6.25
N VAL A 75 -16.70 1.67 5.90
CA VAL A 75 -15.54 2.56 6.01
C VAL A 75 -15.38 3.03 7.46
N GLN A 76 -14.19 2.82 8.02
CA GLN A 76 -13.74 3.26 9.34
C GLN A 76 -12.33 3.84 9.20
N MET A 77 -12.21 5.12 8.88
CA MET A 77 -10.95 5.77 8.47
C MET A 77 -10.71 7.07 9.25
N ASP A 78 -10.98 7.07 10.55
CA ASP A 78 -10.89 8.29 11.36
C ASP A 78 -9.47 8.85 11.38
N ALA A 79 -9.35 10.11 10.96
CA ALA A 79 -8.12 10.90 10.91
C ALA A 79 -6.96 10.36 10.03
N PHE A 80 -7.20 9.37 9.17
CA PHE A 80 -6.22 8.88 8.19
C PHE A 80 -5.86 9.96 7.16
N ASN A 81 -4.56 10.18 6.91
CA ASN A 81 -4.08 11.22 6.00
C ASN A 81 -2.70 10.92 5.39
N SER A 82 -2.22 11.79 4.50
CA SER A 82 -0.96 11.66 3.75
C SER A 82 0.32 11.94 4.56
N ARG A 83 0.29 11.86 5.88
CA ARG A 83 1.49 11.88 6.73
C ARG A 83 1.66 10.57 7.50
N ASN A 84 0.78 9.61 7.29
CA ASN A 84 0.79 8.34 8.00
C ASN A 84 1.96 7.48 7.53
N ILE A 85 2.53 6.74 8.47
CA ILE A 85 3.49 5.68 8.22
C ILE A 85 2.79 4.38 8.59
N LEU A 86 2.75 3.45 7.64
CA LEU A 86 2.07 2.17 7.83
C LEU A 86 2.95 1.20 8.62
N SER A 87 2.32 0.56 9.60
CA SER A 87 2.78 -0.69 10.21
C SER A 87 2.50 -1.86 9.26
N SER A 88 1.33 -1.85 8.60
CA SER A 88 0.97 -2.82 7.57
C SER A 88 -0.14 -2.32 6.65
N LEU A 89 -0.21 -2.92 5.45
CA LEU A 89 -1.38 -2.89 4.57
C LEU A 89 -1.80 -4.33 4.28
N GLU A 90 -2.99 -4.70 4.73
CA GLU A 90 -3.57 -6.02 4.47
C GLU A 90 -4.77 -5.92 3.53
N ILE A 91 -4.81 -6.81 2.55
CA ILE A 91 -5.90 -6.90 1.58
C ILE A 91 -6.41 -8.34 1.56
N SER A 92 -7.62 -8.53 2.10
CA SER A 92 -8.27 -9.83 2.20
C SER A 92 -9.42 -9.93 1.19
N PRO A 93 -9.61 -11.08 0.52
CA PRO A 93 -10.74 -11.27 -0.38
C PRO A 93 -12.05 -11.33 0.40
N CYS A 94 -13.12 -10.78 -0.17
CA CYS A 94 -14.48 -10.92 0.35
C CYS A 94 -15.23 -12.06 -0.38
N SER A 95 -16.47 -12.34 0.04
CA SER A 95 -17.30 -13.40 -0.54
C SER A 95 -17.59 -13.16 -2.03
N ASP A 96 -17.66 -11.91 -2.45
CA ASP A 96 -17.98 -11.54 -3.82
C ASP A 96 -16.71 -11.47 -4.67
N ARG A 97 -16.82 -11.87 -5.94
CA ARG A 97 -15.66 -11.90 -6.84
C ARG A 97 -15.14 -10.48 -7.08
N GLY A 98 -13.88 -10.25 -6.77
CA GLY A 98 -13.18 -8.97 -7.00
C GLY A 98 -13.32 -7.96 -5.86
N SER A 99 -14.17 -8.22 -4.86
CA SER A 99 -14.28 -7.39 -3.69
C SER A 99 -13.23 -7.76 -2.64
N CYS A 100 -12.87 -6.77 -1.82
CA CYS A 100 -11.84 -6.93 -0.80
C CYS A 100 -12.13 -6.10 0.45
N ARG A 101 -11.63 -6.60 1.59
CA ARG A 101 -11.44 -5.83 2.82
C ARG A 101 -10.00 -5.32 2.81
N VAL A 102 -9.84 -4.03 3.08
CA VAL A 102 -8.56 -3.35 3.23
C VAL A 102 -8.40 -2.91 4.66
N GLU A 103 -7.27 -3.24 5.26
CA GLU A 103 -6.89 -2.84 6.60
C GLU A 103 -5.54 -2.11 6.53
N LEU A 104 -5.54 -0.89 7.04
CA LEU A 104 -4.40 0.02 7.11
C LEU A 104 -4.05 0.18 8.59
N ASP A 105 -2.94 -0.41 9.02
CA ASP A 105 -2.44 -0.20 10.37
C ASP A 105 -1.35 0.87 10.35
N SER A 106 -1.48 1.89 11.19
CA SER A 106 -0.57 3.04 11.26
C SER A 106 0.14 3.08 12.60
N VAL A 107 1.40 3.45 12.60
CA VAL A 107 2.20 3.60 13.83
C VAL A 107 1.85 4.85 14.65
N MET A 108 0.99 5.74 14.13
CA MET A 108 0.66 7.04 14.75
C MET A 108 -0.80 7.18 15.21
N ASP A 109 -1.41 6.10 15.72
CA ASP A 109 -2.82 6.05 16.20
C ASP A 109 -3.88 6.33 15.11
N LEU A 110 -3.52 6.22 13.84
CA LEU A 110 -4.37 6.56 12.69
C LEU A 110 -4.56 5.35 11.78
N SER A 111 -5.08 4.26 12.33
CA SER A 111 -5.42 3.04 11.60
C SER A 111 -6.84 3.13 11.03
N GLY A 112 -7.10 2.39 9.96
CA GLY A 112 -8.41 2.39 9.35
C GLY A 112 -8.67 1.18 8.49
N SER A 113 -9.93 0.94 8.17
CA SER A 113 -10.34 -0.18 7.33
C SER A 113 -11.58 0.15 6.53
N PHE A 114 -11.71 -0.50 5.38
CA PHE A 114 -12.86 -0.36 4.51
C PHE A 114 -13.03 -1.59 3.63
N SER A 115 -14.24 -1.77 3.11
CA SER A 115 -14.54 -2.78 2.10
C SER A 115 -14.76 -2.10 0.75
N ALA A 116 -14.35 -2.74 -0.34
CA ALA A 116 -14.47 -2.21 -1.70
C ALA A 116 -14.99 -3.28 -2.66
N LYS A 117 -15.79 -2.87 -3.64
CA LYS A 117 -16.26 -3.78 -4.71
C LYS A 117 -15.16 -4.17 -5.68
N SER A 118 -14.16 -3.30 -5.84
CA SER A 118 -12.99 -3.54 -6.66
C SER A 118 -11.79 -2.73 -6.15
N GLY A 119 -10.60 -3.30 -6.31
CA GLY A 119 -9.34 -2.57 -6.17
C GLY A 119 -8.44 -2.78 -7.38
N GLU A 120 -7.61 -1.79 -7.68
CA GLU A 120 -6.62 -1.85 -8.77
C GLU A 120 -5.28 -1.19 -8.34
N ILE A 121 -4.19 -1.71 -8.90
CA ILE A 121 -2.91 -0.99 -8.97
C ILE A 121 -2.99 -0.04 -10.16
N VAL A 122 -2.94 1.25 -9.87
CA VAL A 122 -2.94 2.33 -10.88
C VAL A 122 -1.55 2.51 -11.48
N SER A 123 -0.50 2.46 -10.63
CA SER A 123 0.88 2.59 -11.08
C SER A 123 1.88 2.07 -10.07
N VAL A 124 3.04 1.63 -10.57
CA VAL A 124 4.25 1.38 -9.79
C VAL A 124 5.37 2.20 -10.43
N ILE A 125 5.79 3.27 -9.76
CA ILE A 125 6.77 4.21 -10.30
C ILE A 125 8.05 4.11 -9.47
N PRO A 126 9.20 3.69 -10.05
CA PRO A 126 10.47 3.70 -9.36
C PRO A 126 10.82 5.12 -8.88
N CYS A 127 11.34 5.24 -7.67
CA CYS A 127 11.76 6.52 -7.09
C CYS A 127 13.07 6.35 -6.31
N ASP A 128 13.63 7.45 -5.82
CA ASP A 128 14.77 7.42 -4.91
C ASP A 128 14.34 7.13 -3.45
N SER A 129 15.32 7.18 -2.53
CA SER A 129 15.11 6.95 -1.11
C SER A 129 14.23 7.99 -0.43
N ASP A 130 14.07 9.17 -1.03
CA ASP A 130 13.25 10.27 -0.51
C ASP A 130 11.84 10.27 -1.12
N GLY A 131 11.54 9.28 -1.99
CA GLY A 131 10.24 9.17 -2.65
C GLY A 131 10.09 10.10 -3.85
N VAL A 132 11.21 10.64 -4.38
CA VAL A 132 11.21 11.54 -5.53
C VAL A 132 11.41 10.72 -6.81
N VAL A 133 10.56 10.99 -7.80
CA VAL A 133 10.66 10.37 -9.13
C VAL A 133 11.81 11.04 -9.89
N ALA A 134 12.70 10.22 -10.45
CA ALA A 134 13.81 10.68 -11.29
C ALA A 134 13.36 11.08 -12.71
#